data_AF-A0A212L4Q9-F1
#
_entry.id   AF-A0A212L4Q9-F1
#
_cell.length_a   1.000
_cell.length_b   1.000
_cell.length_c   1.000
_cell.angle_alpha   90.00
_cell.angle_beta   90.00
_cell.angle_gamma   90.00
#
_symmetry.space_group_name_H-M   'P 1'
#
loop_
_entity.id
_entity.type
_entity.pdbx_description
1 polymer ?
#
loop_
_entity_poly.entity_id
_entity_poly.type
_entity_poly.pdbx_seq_one_letter_code
_entity_poly.pdbx_strand_id
1 'polypeptide(L)'
;MTKPEKMDAGDAKDILLTSAVDAGRQAPDMAGVLSDGLRDGMLLKLRQGPFSKGYYRFALYGHAETYTGAFYELFDSAQQCTLLKGRIEPAGKNLLAIACLELQQDIQQIEIRVYVRQGTILLVTQCVLKSCLPFDVQSKDASDNFVFNVFDSDTLLRLPMPGIRKGVSLHDGAARGISIQLDKLQAFCEADPLFHGARRAAHGLSLVTRERFLNMFILLKYYLPQLDGHGDIIEFGTFRGGMALFMAYLLKFTKSSRRVYALDTFEGMPLTENSQDYHKQGDFKEENVMEELIRRKNTLGLDNLILVKGLFKDTVPTLFREKLSFALAHIDCDIYDAVAYSYESVKDHMIAGGYMVFDDPLAASCQGAMAAVEEVLYHRDKLHAEQVYPHMVFRLGLEQGF
;
A
#
# COMPACT_ATOMS: atom_id res chain seq x y z
N MET A 1 -8.29 -23.20 22.50
CA MET A 1 -9.67 -22.74 22.76
C MET A 1 -9.93 -22.73 24.25
N THR A 2 -9.73 -21.59 24.90
CA THR A 2 -10.23 -21.31 26.25
C THR A 2 -11.46 -20.41 26.10
N LYS A 3 -12.58 -20.77 26.74
CA LYS A 3 -13.78 -19.91 26.76
C LYS A 3 -13.43 -18.60 27.49
N PRO A 4 -13.91 -17.43 27.05
CA PRO A 4 -13.83 -16.23 27.86
C PRO A 4 -14.80 -16.39 29.04
N GLU A 5 -14.26 -16.30 30.26
CA GLU A 5 -15.05 -16.14 31.47
C GLU A 5 -15.88 -14.85 31.37
N LYS A 6 -17.16 -14.93 31.73
CA LYS A 6 -17.98 -13.72 31.93
C LYS A 6 -17.49 -13.04 33.20
N MET A 7 -16.92 -11.84 33.09
CA MET A 7 -16.59 -10.98 34.23
C MET A 7 -17.54 -9.79 34.33
N ASP A 8 -17.82 -9.40 35.57
CA ASP A 8 -18.78 -8.38 35.98
C ASP A 8 -18.38 -6.96 35.56
N ALA A 9 -19.37 -6.17 35.15
CA ALA A 9 -19.22 -4.81 34.62
C ALA A 9 -18.73 -3.74 35.64
N GLY A 10 -18.35 -4.14 36.86
CA GLY A 10 -18.05 -3.23 37.98
C GLY A 10 -16.63 -2.65 38.02
N ASP A 11 -15.65 -3.25 37.34
CA ASP A 11 -14.23 -2.88 37.44
C ASP A 11 -13.70 -2.05 36.24
N ALA A 12 -14.56 -1.67 35.30
CA ALA A 12 -14.16 -0.92 34.12
C ALA A 12 -14.01 0.59 34.42
N LYS A 13 -12.93 1.21 33.92
CA LYS A 13 -12.79 2.67 33.93
C LYS A 13 -13.63 3.26 32.79
N ASP A 14 -14.73 3.92 33.15
CA ASP A 14 -15.66 4.52 32.18
C ASP A 14 -15.10 5.81 31.54
N ILE A 15 -15.23 5.92 30.22
CA ILE A 15 -14.85 7.07 29.40
C ILE A 15 -16.04 7.45 28.53
N LEU A 16 -16.57 8.65 28.76
CA LEU A 16 -17.75 9.18 28.07
C LEU A 16 -17.35 9.97 26.81
N LEU A 17 -18.00 9.70 25.68
CA LEU A 17 -17.86 10.46 24.43
C LEU A 17 -19.24 11.00 24.01
N THR A 18 -19.41 12.32 23.87
CA THR A 18 -20.72 12.95 23.62
C THR A 18 -20.70 13.92 22.43
N SER A 19 -21.76 13.92 21.61
CA SER A 19 -22.13 15.05 20.73
C SER A 19 -23.42 15.71 21.27
N ALA A 20 -23.52 17.05 21.35
CA ALA A 20 -24.76 17.77 21.74
C ALA A 20 -25.44 18.37 20.47
N VAL A 21 -26.74 18.71 20.40
CA VAL A 21 -27.63 19.59 21.22
C VAL A 21 -29.11 19.16 20.94
N ASP A 22 -30.06 19.04 21.89
CA ASP A 22 -30.87 20.17 22.44
C ASP A 22 -31.63 19.90 23.78
N ALA A 23 -31.73 20.98 24.55
CA ALA A 23 -32.55 21.32 25.73
C ALA A 23 -32.83 20.30 26.87
N GLY A 24 -32.09 20.44 27.97
CA GLY A 24 -32.69 20.32 29.31
C GLY A 24 -32.20 19.16 30.19
N ARG A 25 -30.92 19.13 30.54
CA ARG A 25 -30.37 18.71 31.85
C ARG A 25 -28.84 18.82 31.81
N GLN A 26 -28.27 19.44 32.85
CA GLN A 26 -26.82 19.60 33.01
C GLN A 26 -26.14 18.22 33.06
N ALA A 27 -25.24 17.95 32.11
CA ALA A 27 -24.24 16.90 32.24
C ALA A 27 -23.04 17.44 33.06
N PRO A 28 -22.39 16.63 33.91
CA PRO A 28 -21.26 17.08 34.72
C PRO A 28 -20.08 17.49 33.83
N ASP A 29 -19.34 18.50 34.27
CA ASP A 29 -18.07 18.93 33.67
C ASP A 29 -17.21 17.71 33.32
N MET A 30 -16.88 17.57 32.02
CA MET A 30 -15.89 16.68 31.38
C MET A 30 -16.47 15.92 30.19
N ALA A 31 -16.78 16.65 29.11
CA ALA A 31 -16.91 16.08 27.76
C ALA A 31 -16.65 17.19 26.73
N GLY A 32 -15.84 16.92 25.71
CA GLY A 32 -15.73 17.80 24.54
C GLY A 32 -17.06 17.78 23.80
N VAL A 33 -17.84 18.84 23.94
CA VAL A 33 -19.14 19.00 23.29
C VAL A 33 -18.93 19.51 21.87
N LEU A 34 -19.36 18.76 20.85
CA LEU A 34 -19.49 19.25 19.47
C LEU A 34 -20.98 19.57 19.22
N SER A 35 -21.25 20.73 18.61
CA SER A 35 -22.60 21.26 18.33
C SER A 35 -23.21 20.77 17.02
N ASP A 36 -22.45 20.02 16.22
CA ASP A 36 -22.85 19.58 14.90
C ASP A 36 -22.85 18.04 14.89
N GLY A 37 -23.93 17.43 14.40
CA GLY A 37 -24.07 15.96 14.37
C GLY A 37 -22.90 15.21 13.71
N LEU A 38 -22.79 13.90 13.97
CA LEU A 38 -21.71 13.05 13.48
C LEU A 38 -21.61 13.10 11.93
N ARG A 39 -20.39 13.31 11.41
CA ARG A 39 -20.08 13.28 9.97
C ARG A 39 -19.16 12.10 9.64
N ASP A 40 -19.13 11.68 8.38
CA ASP A 40 -18.21 10.62 7.95
C ASP A 40 -16.74 11.07 8.08
N GLY A 41 -15.86 10.18 8.52
CA GLY A 41 -14.45 10.47 8.82
C GLY A 41 -14.23 11.42 10.01
N MET A 42 -15.25 11.64 10.86
CA MET A 42 -15.14 12.56 11.99
C MET A 42 -14.21 12.02 13.08
N LEU A 43 -13.15 12.78 13.33
CA LEU A 43 -12.16 12.45 14.33
C LEU A 43 -12.58 12.98 15.71
N LEU A 44 -13.17 12.12 16.53
CA LEU A 44 -13.46 12.41 17.95
C LEU A 44 -12.19 12.23 18.80
N LYS A 45 -11.29 13.22 18.78
CA LYS A 45 -10.07 13.28 19.62
C LYS A 45 -10.37 13.99 20.95
N LEU A 46 -9.73 13.73 22.10
CA LEU A 46 -8.59 12.91 22.55
C LEU A 46 -8.74 12.74 24.06
N ARG A 47 -8.37 11.58 24.62
CA ARG A 47 -7.84 11.56 26.01
C ARG A 47 -6.35 11.30 25.92
N GLN A 48 -5.55 12.35 26.09
CA GLN A 48 -4.11 12.24 26.27
C GLN A 48 -3.82 12.05 27.75
N GLY A 49 -3.12 10.97 28.07
CA GLY A 49 -2.71 10.66 29.43
C GLY A 49 -2.20 9.24 29.51
N PRO A 50 -1.30 8.93 30.45
CA PRO A 50 -0.90 7.55 30.66
C PRO A 50 -2.13 6.72 31.05
N PHE A 51 -2.45 5.70 30.26
CA PHE A 51 -3.44 4.70 30.59
C PHE A 51 -2.71 3.51 31.17
N SER A 52 -3.01 3.15 32.42
CA SER A 52 -2.44 1.94 33.02
C SER A 52 -3.09 0.69 32.46
N LYS A 53 -2.42 -0.46 32.57
CA LYS A 53 -3.00 -1.78 32.39
C LYS A 53 -4.38 -1.88 33.07
N GLY A 54 -5.36 -2.45 32.37
CA GLY A 54 -6.71 -2.66 32.92
C GLY A 54 -7.83 -2.50 31.90
N TYR A 55 -9.06 -2.54 32.39
CA TYR A 55 -10.28 -2.47 31.58
C TYR A 55 -10.77 -1.03 31.42
N TYR A 56 -11.08 -0.67 30.19
CA TYR A 56 -11.60 0.62 29.80
C TYR A 56 -12.90 0.45 29.03
N ARG A 57 -13.90 1.25 29.35
CA ARG A 57 -15.17 1.26 28.65
C ARG A 57 -15.37 2.63 28.01
N PHE A 58 -15.67 2.64 26.72
CA PHE A 58 -15.98 3.83 25.96
C PHE A 58 -17.45 3.79 25.58
N ALA A 59 -18.18 4.85 25.88
CA ALA A 59 -19.58 4.96 25.53
C ALA A 59 -19.78 6.21 24.66
N LEU A 60 -20.32 6.01 23.45
CA LEU A 60 -20.68 7.07 22.52
C LEU A 60 -22.17 7.40 22.66
N TYR A 61 -22.49 8.64 22.97
CA TYR A 61 -23.86 9.12 23.11
C TYR A 61 -24.28 10.07 21.97
N GLY A 62 -25.52 9.92 21.52
CA GLY A 62 -26.20 10.77 20.53
C GLY A 62 -27.64 10.30 20.25
N HIS A 63 -28.39 11.02 19.41
CA HIS A 63 -29.78 10.69 19.11
C HIS A 63 -29.89 9.43 18.24
N ALA A 64 -30.60 8.41 18.73
CA ALA A 64 -30.68 7.09 18.11
C ALA A 64 -31.57 7.05 16.84
N GLU A 65 -32.42 8.06 16.61
CA GLU A 65 -33.42 8.07 15.52
C GLU A 65 -32.82 8.12 14.10
N THR A 66 -31.51 8.36 13.97
CA THR A 66 -30.82 8.47 12.67
C THR A 66 -29.90 7.30 12.33
N TYR A 67 -29.77 6.30 13.20
CA TYR A 67 -28.80 5.22 13.02
C TYR A 67 -29.43 3.82 13.05
N THR A 68 -29.08 2.98 12.09
CA THR A 68 -29.62 1.63 11.86
C THR A 68 -28.74 0.53 12.44
N GLY A 69 -27.50 0.85 12.85
CA GLY A 69 -26.58 -0.08 13.48
C GLY A 69 -25.23 0.55 13.83
N ALA A 70 -24.39 -0.19 14.55
CA ALA A 70 -23.00 0.17 14.73
C ALA A 70 -22.08 -1.07 14.65
N PHE A 71 -20.82 -0.84 14.34
CA PHE A 71 -19.75 -1.82 14.30
C PHE A 71 -18.56 -1.26 15.06
N TYR A 72 -17.71 -2.16 15.55
CA TYR A 72 -16.49 -1.76 16.23
C TYR A 72 -15.32 -2.57 15.69
N GLU A 73 -14.24 -1.89 15.35
CA GLU A 73 -12.96 -2.49 14.97
C GLU A 73 -11.84 -1.95 15.86
N LEU A 74 -11.00 -2.85 16.35
CA LEU A 74 -9.77 -2.48 17.04
C LEU A 74 -8.62 -2.49 16.03
N PHE A 75 -7.95 -1.35 15.87
CA PHE A 75 -6.70 -1.27 15.14
C PHE A 75 -5.55 -1.22 16.14
N ASP A 76 -5.09 -2.39 16.55
CA ASP A 76 -3.92 -2.54 17.40
C ASP A 76 -2.72 -3.00 16.58
N SER A 77 -1.86 -2.05 16.24
CA SER A 77 -0.65 -2.32 15.45
C SER A 77 0.40 -3.15 16.19
N ALA A 78 0.24 -3.39 17.50
CA ALA A 78 1.18 -4.16 18.31
C ALA A 78 0.62 -5.50 18.85
N GLN A 79 -0.67 -5.82 18.61
CA GLN A 79 -1.38 -6.97 19.21
C GLN A 79 -1.26 -7.09 20.75
N GLN A 80 -1.10 -5.96 21.45
CA GLN A 80 -0.90 -5.87 22.91
C GLN A 80 -2.16 -5.41 23.66
N CYS A 81 -3.27 -5.21 22.96
CA CYS A 81 -4.59 -4.91 23.48
C CYS A 81 -5.55 -5.98 22.97
N THR A 82 -6.35 -6.54 23.86
CA THR A 82 -7.42 -7.45 23.43
C THR A 82 -8.72 -6.68 23.39
N LEU A 83 -9.37 -6.67 22.23
CA LEU A 83 -10.74 -6.18 22.15
C LEU A 83 -11.67 -7.25 22.70
N LEU A 84 -12.23 -7.00 23.88
CA LEU A 84 -13.37 -7.74 24.36
C LEU A 84 -14.63 -7.17 23.70
N LYS A 85 -14.84 -7.56 22.45
CA LYS A 85 -16.01 -7.34 21.58
C LYS A 85 -17.04 -6.31 22.10
N GLY A 86 -17.12 -5.14 21.48
CA GLY A 86 -18.14 -4.13 21.78
C GLY A 86 -19.56 -4.65 21.53
N ARG A 87 -20.49 -4.27 22.39
CA ARG A 87 -21.92 -4.58 22.26
C ARG A 87 -22.70 -3.28 22.13
N ILE A 88 -23.63 -3.23 21.18
CA ILE A 88 -24.65 -2.19 21.13
C ILE A 88 -25.81 -2.70 21.95
N GLU A 89 -26.08 -2.04 23.07
CA GLU A 89 -27.30 -2.28 23.82
C GLU A 89 -28.27 -1.14 23.51
N PRO A 90 -29.43 -1.42 22.86
CA PRO A 90 -30.48 -0.43 22.70
C PRO A 90 -31.13 -0.19 24.06
N ALA A 91 -30.50 0.64 24.88
CA ALA A 91 -30.94 0.93 26.23
C ALA A 91 -31.59 2.31 26.29
N GLY A 92 -32.70 2.52 25.57
CA GLY A 92 -33.73 3.56 25.80
C GLY A 92 -33.30 5.02 26.08
N LYS A 93 -32.03 5.36 25.89
CA LYS A 93 -31.37 6.63 26.19
C LYS A 93 -30.22 6.74 25.21
N ASN A 94 -30.25 7.73 24.33
CA ASN A 94 -29.19 8.34 23.51
C ASN A 94 -27.78 7.67 23.44
N LEU A 95 -27.66 6.34 23.44
CA LEU A 95 -26.41 5.59 23.52
C LEU A 95 -26.25 4.87 22.19
N LEU A 96 -25.29 5.33 21.40
CA LEU A 96 -25.08 4.89 20.04
C LEU A 96 -24.20 3.64 19.98
N ALA A 97 -23.16 3.57 20.83
CA ALA A 97 -22.26 2.43 20.87
C ALA A 97 -21.47 2.34 22.19
N ILE A 98 -21.11 1.12 22.59
CA ILE A 98 -20.18 0.85 23.68
C ILE A 98 -19.04 -0.01 23.16
N ALA A 99 -17.82 0.38 23.50
CA ALA A 99 -16.61 -0.38 23.28
C ALA A 99 -15.93 -0.69 24.61
N CYS A 100 -15.50 -1.94 24.79
CA CYS A 100 -14.72 -2.35 25.95
C CYS A 100 -13.32 -2.76 25.49
N LEU A 101 -12.30 -2.14 26.06
CA LEU A 101 -10.91 -2.38 25.76
C LEU A 101 -10.21 -2.93 26.99
N GLU A 102 -9.51 -4.06 26.85
CA GLU A 102 -8.60 -4.54 27.87
C GLU A 102 -7.15 -4.21 27.47
N LEU A 103 -6.53 -3.30 28.22
CA LEU A 103 -5.12 -3.00 28.08
C LEU A 103 -4.30 -4.03 28.86
N GLN A 104 -3.40 -4.74 28.17
CA GLN A 104 -2.51 -5.72 28.81
C GLN A 104 -1.26 -5.07 29.44
N GLN A 105 -1.05 -3.77 29.19
CA GLN A 105 0.06 -2.98 29.71
C GLN A 105 -0.27 -1.48 29.67
N ASP A 106 0.62 -0.65 30.22
CA ASP A 106 0.47 0.81 30.23
C ASP A 106 0.74 1.41 28.83
N ILE A 107 -0.11 2.35 28.38
CA ILE A 107 0.01 3.03 27.08
C ILE A 107 -0.07 4.57 27.24
N GLN A 108 0.39 5.33 26.25
CA GLN A 108 0.44 6.81 26.35
C GLN A 108 -0.79 7.52 25.83
N GLN A 109 -1.45 6.91 24.85
CA GLN A 109 -2.59 7.53 24.19
C GLN A 109 -3.52 6.46 23.64
N ILE A 110 -4.82 6.73 23.75
CA ILE A 110 -5.88 6.02 23.04
C ILE A 110 -6.54 7.03 22.11
N GLU A 111 -6.61 6.71 20.83
CA GLU A 111 -7.31 7.48 19.81
C GLU A 111 -8.53 6.69 19.33
N ILE A 112 -9.71 7.30 19.37
CA ILE A 112 -10.95 6.70 18.87
C ILE A 112 -11.43 7.53 17.69
N ARG A 113 -11.63 6.86 16.56
CA ARG A 113 -12.17 7.43 15.33
C ARG A 113 -13.57 6.90 15.12
N VAL A 114 -14.46 7.77 14.65
CA VAL A 114 -15.86 7.41 14.41
C VAL A 114 -16.17 7.68 12.95
N TYR A 115 -16.55 6.63 12.25
CA TYR A 115 -16.98 6.68 10.86
C TYR A 115 -18.49 6.49 10.81
N VAL A 116 -19.16 7.23 9.94
CA VAL A 116 -20.62 7.17 9.82
C VAL A 116 -21.00 7.04 8.36
N ARG A 117 -21.59 5.91 7.99
CA ARG A 117 -22.01 5.63 6.61
C ARG A 117 -23.43 5.07 6.58
N GLN A 118 -24.34 5.74 5.87
CA GLN A 118 -25.74 5.30 5.69
C GLN A 118 -26.47 4.94 7.00
N GLY A 119 -26.27 5.74 8.06
CA GLY A 119 -26.86 5.47 9.38
C GLY A 119 -26.17 4.36 10.18
N THR A 120 -25.05 3.81 9.69
CA THR A 120 -24.23 2.86 10.43
C THR A 120 -23.01 3.57 11.01
N ILE A 121 -22.74 3.36 12.31
CA ILE A 121 -21.58 3.92 13.00
C ILE A 121 -20.48 2.87 13.10
N LEU A 122 -19.28 3.13 12.58
CA LEU A 122 -18.09 2.30 12.81
C LEU A 122 -17.15 3.02 13.78
N LEU A 123 -16.89 2.41 14.92
CA LEU A 123 -15.91 2.86 15.89
C LEU A 123 -14.57 2.16 15.63
N VAL A 124 -13.52 2.93 15.33
CA VAL A 124 -12.15 2.43 15.19
C VAL A 124 -11.31 2.94 16.34
N THR A 125 -10.71 2.04 17.11
CA THR A 125 -9.82 2.44 18.23
C THR A 125 -8.38 2.08 17.93
N GLN A 126 -7.48 3.04 18.14
CA GLN A 126 -6.03 2.91 17.98
C GLN A 126 -5.32 3.22 19.31
N CYS A 127 -4.36 2.38 19.70
CA CYS A 127 -3.56 2.57 20.92
C CYS A 127 -2.11 2.93 20.57
N VAL A 128 -1.48 3.84 21.31
CA VAL A 128 -0.09 4.29 21.08
C VAL A 128 0.80 4.01 22.30
N LEU A 129 1.89 3.26 22.09
CA LEU A 129 2.82 2.79 23.14
C LEU A 129 3.95 3.79 23.46
N LYS A 130 4.52 3.66 24.68
CA LYS A 130 5.51 4.60 25.26
C LYS A 130 6.97 4.39 24.78
N SER A 131 7.35 3.24 24.22
CA SER A 131 8.77 2.89 24.04
C SER A 131 9.16 2.26 22.69
N CYS A 132 8.34 2.36 21.65
CA CYS A 132 8.71 1.82 20.33
C CYS A 132 9.11 2.95 19.38
N LEU A 133 10.41 3.06 19.10
CA LEU A 133 10.87 3.51 17.78
C LEU A 133 10.18 2.60 16.72
N PRO A 134 9.78 3.14 15.55
CA PRO A 134 8.71 2.54 14.78
C PRO A 134 9.09 1.20 14.16
N PHE A 135 8.53 0.17 14.80
CA PHE A 135 7.93 -1.05 14.26
C PHE A 135 8.85 -2.14 13.70
N ASP A 136 8.97 -3.17 14.54
CA ASP A 136 9.15 -4.55 14.15
C ASP A 136 7.79 -5.27 14.28
N VAL A 137 7.06 -5.46 13.17
CA VAL A 137 5.89 -6.34 13.12
C VAL A 137 6.10 -7.33 11.98
N GLN A 138 6.63 -8.50 12.35
CA GLN A 138 6.32 -9.72 11.62
C GLN A 138 4.88 -10.11 11.93
N SER A 139 3.98 -10.00 10.96
CA SER A 139 2.80 -10.86 10.94
C SER A 139 3.00 -11.86 9.82
N LYS A 140 3.12 -13.13 10.20
CA LYS A 140 3.13 -14.27 9.28
C LYS A 140 1.71 -14.66 8.80
N ASP A 141 0.67 -13.98 9.30
CA ASP A 141 -0.73 -14.37 9.10
C ASP A 141 -1.63 -13.28 8.48
N ALA A 142 -1.07 -12.21 7.91
CA ALA A 142 -1.84 -11.22 7.12
C ALA A 142 -1.90 -11.55 5.62
N SER A 143 -1.83 -12.84 5.28
CA SER A 143 -2.07 -13.38 3.93
C SER A 143 -3.55 -13.47 3.58
N ASP A 144 -4.46 -12.98 4.43
CA ASP A 144 -5.91 -12.98 4.20
C ASP A 144 -6.28 -12.01 3.07
N ASN A 145 -6.12 -12.51 1.84
CA ASN A 145 -6.72 -12.09 0.58
C ASN A 145 -7.19 -10.63 0.53
N PHE A 146 -6.24 -9.73 0.29
CA PHE A 146 -6.44 -8.33 -0.08
C PHE A 146 -7.70 -8.09 -0.94
N VAL A 147 -7.95 -8.95 -1.92
CA VAL A 147 -9.11 -8.89 -2.81
C VAL A 147 -10.45 -8.88 -2.04
N PHE A 148 -10.61 -9.71 -1.00
CA PHE A 148 -11.83 -9.75 -0.20
C PHE A 148 -12.00 -8.56 0.74
N ASN A 149 -10.91 -7.88 1.09
CA ASN A 149 -10.95 -6.73 2.01
C ASN A 149 -11.30 -5.41 1.30
N VAL A 150 -11.12 -5.36 -0.02
CA VAL A 150 -11.22 -4.12 -0.82
C VAL A 150 -12.52 -4.06 -1.63
N PHE A 151 -13.08 -5.22 -1.97
CA PHE A 151 -14.26 -5.30 -2.84
C PHE A 151 -15.52 -5.67 -2.07
N ASP A 152 -16.62 -5.01 -2.43
CA ASP A 152 -17.97 -5.47 -2.09
C ASP A 152 -18.30 -6.78 -2.81
N SER A 153 -19.32 -7.49 -2.32
CA SER A 153 -19.78 -8.77 -2.87
C SER A 153 -20.10 -8.70 -4.36
N ASP A 154 -20.69 -7.60 -4.81
CA ASP A 154 -21.12 -7.43 -6.21
C ASP A 154 -19.92 -7.26 -7.15
N THR A 155 -18.87 -6.59 -6.70
CA THR A 155 -17.62 -6.43 -7.46
C THR A 155 -16.85 -7.74 -7.50
N LEU A 156 -16.79 -8.47 -6.38
CA LEU A 156 -16.15 -9.79 -6.32
C LEU A 156 -16.79 -10.78 -7.31
N LEU A 157 -18.12 -10.79 -7.43
CA LEU A 157 -18.85 -11.64 -8.37
C LEU A 157 -18.58 -11.30 -9.85
N ARG A 158 -18.04 -10.11 -10.14
CA ARG A 158 -17.71 -9.67 -11.50
C ARG A 158 -16.25 -9.89 -11.87
N LEU A 159 -15.39 -10.23 -10.91
CA LEU A 159 -13.99 -10.54 -11.22
C LEU A 159 -13.92 -11.81 -12.07
N PRO A 160 -12.99 -11.88 -13.04
CA PRO A 160 -12.70 -13.11 -13.76
C PRO A 160 -12.42 -14.26 -12.78
N MET A 161 -12.73 -15.50 -13.12
CA MET A 161 -12.38 -16.63 -12.25
C MET A 161 -10.86 -16.70 -12.02
N PRO A 162 -10.40 -16.97 -10.78
CA PRO A 162 -8.99 -17.18 -10.49
C PRO A 162 -8.37 -18.27 -11.37
N GLY A 163 -7.11 -18.07 -11.75
CA GLY A 163 -6.33 -19.02 -12.54
C GLY A 163 -5.55 -18.37 -13.68
N ILE A 164 -4.55 -19.11 -14.16
CA ILE A 164 -3.68 -18.68 -15.25
C ILE A 164 -4.24 -19.24 -16.56
N ARG A 165 -4.42 -18.38 -17.57
CA ARG A 165 -4.80 -18.78 -18.93
C ARG A 165 -3.88 -18.08 -19.91
N LYS A 166 -3.25 -18.82 -20.82
CA LYS A 166 -2.29 -18.30 -21.81
C LYS A 166 -1.23 -17.38 -21.17
N GLY A 167 -0.64 -17.84 -20.06
CA GLY A 167 0.39 -17.09 -19.33
C GLY A 167 -0.10 -15.90 -18.49
N VAL A 168 -1.41 -15.66 -18.36
CA VAL A 168 -1.97 -14.47 -17.70
C VAL A 168 -2.96 -14.83 -16.59
N SER A 169 -2.90 -14.14 -15.44
CA SER A 169 -3.93 -14.17 -14.39
C SER A 169 -4.88 -12.98 -14.50
N LEU A 170 -5.93 -13.10 -15.32
CA LEU A 170 -6.89 -12.01 -15.52
C LEU A 170 -7.62 -11.62 -14.23
N HIS A 171 -7.85 -12.57 -13.32
CA HIS A 171 -8.42 -12.27 -12.00
C HIS A 171 -7.54 -11.30 -11.22
N ASP A 172 -6.24 -11.60 -11.13
CA ASP A 172 -5.31 -10.82 -10.30
C ASP A 172 -5.03 -9.44 -10.91
N GLY A 173 -4.88 -9.39 -12.24
CA GLY A 173 -4.76 -8.14 -12.96
C GLY A 173 -5.99 -7.24 -12.83
N ALA A 174 -7.20 -7.83 -12.93
CA ALA A 174 -8.45 -7.11 -12.69
C ALA A 174 -8.58 -6.65 -11.24
N ALA A 175 -8.26 -7.51 -10.27
CA ALA A 175 -8.32 -7.18 -8.85
C ALA A 175 -7.42 -5.98 -8.50
N ARG A 176 -6.19 -5.95 -9.03
CA ARG A 176 -5.29 -4.78 -8.85
C ARG A 176 -5.80 -3.56 -9.62
N GLY A 177 -6.02 -3.68 -10.93
CA GLY A 177 -6.38 -2.53 -11.76
C GLY A 177 -7.71 -1.86 -11.37
N ILE A 178 -8.76 -2.66 -11.14
CA ILE A 178 -10.10 -2.14 -10.78
C ILE A 178 -10.07 -1.51 -9.38
N SER A 179 -9.35 -2.10 -8.42
CA SER A 179 -9.27 -1.54 -7.07
C SER A 179 -8.63 -0.15 -7.04
N ILE A 180 -7.62 0.06 -7.89
CA ILE A 180 -6.95 1.36 -8.05
C ILE A 180 -7.88 2.31 -8.81
N GLN A 181 -8.44 1.89 -9.95
CA GLN A 181 -9.25 2.75 -10.82
C GLN A 181 -10.53 3.26 -10.16
N LEU A 182 -11.20 2.44 -9.34
CA LEU A 182 -12.42 2.81 -8.62
C LEU A 182 -12.13 3.49 -7.28
N ASP A 183 -10.88 3.80 -6.99
CA ASP A 183 -10.40 4.41 -5.75
C ASP A 183 -10.78 3.65 -4.47
N LYS A 184 -11.20 2.39 -4.60
CA LYS A 184 -11.55 1.52 -3.47
C LYS A 184 -10.34 1.20 -2.59
N LEU A 185 -9.14 1.40 -3.13
CA LEU A 185 -7.89 1.10 -2.46
C LEU A 185 -7.20 2.30 -1.81
N GLN A 186 -7.61 3.51 -2.14
CA GLN A 186 -6.96 4.71 -1.61
C GLN A 186 -6.90 4.68 -0.10
N ALA A 187 -8.07 4.62 0.54
CA ALA A 187 -8.15 4.64 1.99
C ALA A 187 -7.45 3.45 2.63
N PHE A 188 -7.49 2.27 1.99
CA PHE A 188 -6.85 1.06 2.49
C PHE A 188 -5.32 1.18 2.50
N CYS A 189 -4.71 1.52 1.36
CA CYS A 189 -3.27 1.69 1.26
C CYS A 189 -2.78 2.93 2.00
N GLU A 190 -3.54 4.02 2.00
CA GLU A 190 -3.20 5.21 2.78
C GLU A 190 -3.38 4.99 4.29
N ALA A 191 -4.20 4.05 4.75
CA ALA A 191 -4.20 3.66 6.16
C ALA A 191 -2.94 2.84 6.54
N ASP A 192 -2.19 2.33 5.56
CA ASP A 192 -1.06 1.45 5.80
C ASP A 192 0.23 2.24 6.13
N PRO A 193 0.80 2.07 7.34
CA PRO A 193 2.01 2.79 7.73
C PRO A 193 3.22 2.48 6.82
N LEU A 194 3.29 1.30 6.22
CA LEU A 194 4.37 0.93 5.30
C LEU A 194 4.28 1.73 4.00
N PHE A 195 3.07 1.91 3.46
CA PHE A 195 2.85 2.73 2.28
C PHE A 195 3.26 4.18 2.54
N HIS A 196 2.86 4.75 3.68
CA HIS A 196 3.27 6.09 4.08
C HIS A 196 4.77 6.23 4.30
N GLY A 197 5.41 5.24 4.94
CA GLY A 197 6.86 5.22 5.12
C GLY A 197 7.60 5.24 3.79
N ALA A 198 7.16 4.40 2.85
CA ALA A 198 7.73 4.33 1.51
C ALA A 198 7.47 5.61 0.70
N ARG A 199 6.26 6.20 0.77
CA ARG A 199 5.96 7.50 0.14
C ARG A 199 6.83 8.63 0.70
N ARG A 200 7.09 8.65 2.02
CA ARG A 200 8.01 9.62 2.62
C ARG A 200 9.44 9.41 2.15
N ALA A 201 9.89 8.17 2.01
CA ALA A 201 11.21 7.87 1.45
C ALA A 201 11.37 8.47 0.04
N ALA A 202 10.32 8.32 -0.78
CA ALA A 202 10.23 8.79 -2.16
C ALA A 202 9.89 10.29 -2.32
N HIS A 203 9.53 10.99 -1.23
CA HIS A 203 8.93 12.32 -1.32
C HIS A 203 9.85 13.33 -2.02
N GLY A 204 9.33 13.97 -3.08
CA GLY A 204 10.03 14.96 -3.90
C GLY A 204 10.98 14.38 -4.96
N LEU A 205 11.09 13.05 -5.06
CA LEU A 205 12.10 12.36 -5.88
C LEU A 205 11.50 11.50 -7.01
N SER A 206 10.21 11.63 -7.31
CA SER A 206 9.59 10.89 -8.40
C SER A 206 8.49 11.71 -9.06
N LEU A 207 8.34 11.49 -10.37
CA LEU A 207 7.29 12.07 -11.21
C LEU A 207 6.10 11.13 -11.41
N VAL A 208 6.21 9.87 -10.97
CA VAL A 208 5.15 8.87 -11.15
C VAL A 208 3.91 9.23 -10.34
N THR A 209 2.75 8.86 -10.87
CA THR A 209 1.48 9.22 -10.26
C THR A 209 1.21 8.45 -8.97
N ARG A 210 0.22 8.92 -8.22
CA ARG A 210 -0.25 8.27 -6.99
C ARG A 210 -0.67 6.82 -7.27
N GLU A 211 -1.40 6.59 -8.35
CA GLU A 211 -1.93 5.28 -8.74
C GLU A 211 -0.80 4.30 -9.04
N ARG A 212 0.27 4.78 -9.69
CA ARG A 212 1.47 3.99 -9.95
C ARG A 212 2.16 3.53 -8.67
N PHE A 213 2.27 4.41 -7.66
CA PHE A 213 2.74 4.01 -6.32
C PHE A 213 1.82 2.98 -5.65
N LEU A 214 0.49 3.13 -5.76
CA LEU A 214 -0.45 2.14 -5.21
C LEU A 214 -0.25 0.78 -5.87
N ASN A 215 -0.11 0.74 -7.20
CA ASN A 215 0.14 -0.50 -7.90
C ASN A 215 1.42 -1.19 -7.43
N MET A 216 2.52 -0.44 -7.32
CA MET A 216 3.78 -0.99 -6.84
C MET A 216 3.70 -1.47 -5.40
N PHE A 217 2.99 -0.75 -4.53
CA PHE A 217 2.73 -1.21 -3.17
C PHE A 217 2.02 -2.56 -3.14
N ILE A 218 0.96 -2.70 -3.93
CA ILE A 218 0.16 -3.93 -3.97
C ILE A 218 0.99 -5.09 -4.50
N LEU A 219 1.70 -4.89 -5.61
CA LEU A 219 2.56 -5.90 -6.20
C LEU A 219 3.59 -6.39 -5.19
N LEU A 220 4.31 -5.48 -4.54
CA LEU A 220 5.39 -5.83 -3.61
C LEU A 220 4.90 -6.45 -2.31
N LYS A 221 3.83 -5.91 -1.73
CA LYS A 221 3.35 -6.35 -0.42
C LYS A 221 2.50 -7.61 -0.50
N TYR A 222 1.63 -7.72 -1.51
CA TYR A 222 0.62 -8.78 -1.54
C TYR A 222 0.89 -9.84 -2.59
N TYR A 223 1.49 -9.51 -3.74
CA TYR A 223 1.63 -10.46 -4.86
C TYR A 223 3.02 -11.09 -4.99
N LEU A 224 4.07 -10.31 -4.77
CA LEU A 224 5.46 -10.78 -4.86
C LEU A 224 5.78 -11.89 -3.84
N PRO A 225 5.26 -11.87 -2.59
CA PRO A 225 5.47 -12.95 -1.64
C PRO A 225 4.81 -14.28 -2.02
N GLN A 226 3.86 -14.27 -2.96
CA GLN A 226 3.16 -15.48 -3.42
C GLN A 226 3.89 -16.22 -4.55
N LEU A 227 4.98 -15.65 -5.10
CA LEU A 227 5.72 -16.29 -6.18
C LEU A 227 6.56 -17.45 -5.67
N ASP A 228 6.59 -18.51 -6.46
CA ASP A 228 7.52 -19.63 -6.27
C ASP A 228 8.93 -19.19 -6.67
N GLY A 229 9.84 -19.21 -5.69
CA GLY A 229 11.24 -18.89 -5.90
C GLY A 229 11.65 -17.48 -5.46
N HIS A 230 12.97 -17.28 -5.46
CA HIS A 230 13.59 -16.02 -5.07
C HIS A 230 14.06 -15.28 -6.33
N GLY A 231 13.76 -13.99 -6.37
CA GLY A 231 14.26 -13.08 -7.39
C GLY A 231 14.27 -11.66 -6.84
N ASP A 232 15.32 -10.91 -7.17
CA ASP A 232 15.51 -9.51 -6.84
C ASP A 232 14.54 -8.62 -7.66
N ILE A 233 14.63 -7.30 -7.47
CA ILE A 233 13.91 -6.30 -8.23
C ILE A 233 14.90 -5.52 -9.09
N ILE A 234 14.53 -5.20 -10.32
CA ILE A 234 15.29 -4.30 -11.18
C ILE A 234 14.40 -3.17 -11.70
N GLU A 235 14.94 -1.96 -11.70
CA GLU A 235 14.33 -0.75 -12.26
C GLU A 235 15.23 -0.20 -13.37
N PHE A 236 14.64 -0.01 -14.56
CA PHE A 236 15.27 0.64 -15.69
C PHE A 236 14.71 2.06 -15.81
N GLY A 237 15.57 3.05 -15.60
CA GLY A 237 15.18 4.45 -15.48
C GLY A 237 14.75 4.77 -14.05
N THR A 238 15.66 5.39 -13.32
CA THR A 238 15.54 5.69 -11.89
C THR A 238 15.30 7.17 -11.64
N PHE A 239 15.84 8.05 -12.51
CA PHE A 239 15.87 9.49 -12.35
C PHE A 239 16.35 9.90 -10.93
N ARG A 240 15.52 10.61 -10.17
CA ARG A 240 15.79 11.02 -8.77
C ARG A 240 15.62 9.88 -7.74
N GLY A 241 15.20 8.70 -8.18
CA GLY A 241 15.17 7.46 -7.41
C GLY A 241 14.00 7.32 -6.45
N GLY A 242 12.92 8.08 -6.62
CA GLY A 242 11.78 7.98 -5.71
C GLY A 242 11.10 6.60 -5.77
N MET A 243 10.95 5.97 -6.94
CA MET A 243 10.38 4.62 -7.03
C MET A 243 11.37 3.55 -6.51
N ALA A 244 12.65 3.58 -6.90
CA ALA A 244 13.71 2.78 -6.27
C ALA A 244 13.71 2.85 -4.72
N LEU A 245 13.66 4.06 -4.14
CA LEU A 245 13.60 4.25 -2.68
C LEU A 245 12.33 3.68 -2.09
N PHE A 246 11.18 3.88 -2.76
CA PHE A 246 9.89 3.35 -2.35
C PHE A 246 9.93 1.81 -2.27
N MET A 247 10.40 1.15 -3.33
CA MET A 247 10.52 -0.31 -3.39
C MET A 247 11.49 -0.83 -2.34
N ALA A 248 12.69 -0.23 -2.23
CA ALA A 248 13.70 -0.66 -1.27
C ALA A 248 13.22 -0.49 0.18
N TYR A 249 12.52 0.60 0.48
CA TYR A 249 11.92 0.82 1.79
C TYR A 249 10.90 -0.28 2.12
N LEU A 250 9.97 -0.56 1.20
CA LEU A 250 8.98 -1.62 1.42
C LEU A 250 9.63 -2.97 1.68
N LEU A 251 10.61 -3.37 0.87
CA LEU A 251 11.31 -4.64 1.03
C LEU A 251 12.04 -4.73 2.37
N LYS A 252 12.70 -3.65 2.80
CA LYS A 252 13.38 -3.60 4.10
C LYS A 252 12.41 -3.80 5.26
N PHE A 253 11.32 -3.03 5.28
CA PHE A 253 10.38 -3.04 6.40
C PHE A 253 9.36 -4.20 6.35
N THR A 254 9.29 -4.92 5.24
CA THR A 254 8.64 -6.25 5.15
C THR A 254 9.61 -7.41 5.40
N LYS A 255 10.88 -7.11 5.74
CA LYS A 255 11.95 -8.09 5.98
C LYS A 255 12.19 -9.06 4.81
N SER A 256 11.95 -8.60 3.59
CA SER A 256 12.31 -9.34 2.38
C SER A 256 13.83 -9.37 2.24
N SER A 257 14.37 -10.52 1.80
CA SER A 257 15.78 -10.67 1.44
C SER A 257 16.11 -10.12 0.04
N ARG A 258 15.11 -9.69 -0.72
CA ARG A 258 15.27 -9.16 -2.07
C ARG A 258 15.96 -7.79 -2.06
N ARG A 259 16.78 -7.55 -3.08
CA ARG A 259 17.42 -6.26 -3.38
C ARG A 259 16.70 -5.55 -4.52
N VAL A 260 16.92 -4.25 -4.61
CA VAL A 260 16.47 -3.40 -5.72
C VAL A 260 17.70 -2.92 -6.48
N TYR A 261 17.80 -3.25 -7.75
CA TYR A 261 18.81 -2.73 -8.67
C TYR A 261 18.22 -1.59 -9.47
N ALA A 262 18.68 -0.37 -9.22
CA ALA A 262 18.18 0.84 -9.87
C ALA A 262 19.21 1.33 -10.90
N LEU A 263 18.86 1.17 -12.18
CA LEU A 263 19.74 1.47 -13.32
C LEU A 263 19.33 2.80 -13.93
N ASP A 264 20.30 3.69 -14.12
CA ASP A 264 20.11 4.98 -14.78
C ASP A 264 21.43 5.55 -15.27
N THR A 265 21.38 6.47 -16.24
CA THR A 265 22.58 7.24 -16.63
C THR A 265 22.98 8.22 -15.54
N PHE A 266 22.01 8.73 -14.77
CA PHE A 266 22.09 9.91 -13.90
C PHE A 266 22.68 11.14 -14.61
N GLU A 267 22.57 11.16 -15.93
CA GLU A 267 23.14 12.18 -16.82
C GLU A 267 22.10 12.69 -17.84
N GLY A 268 20.84 12.31 -17.66
CA GLY A 268 19.72 12.57 -18.57
C GLY A 268 19.62 11.53 -19.68
N MET A 269 18.64 11.73 -20.55
CA MET A 269 18.36 10.81 -21.65
C MET A 269 19.51 10.72 -22.66
N PRO A 270 19.77 9.52 -23.20
CA PRO A 270 20.74 9.33 -24.27
C PRO A 270 20.27 9.95 -25.59
N LEU A 271 21.14 9.91 -26.60
CA LEU A 271 20.75 10.23 -27.97
C LEU A 271 19.54 9.36 -28.36
N THR A 272 18.46 10.02 -28.77
CA THR A 272 17.17 9.40 -29.10
C THR A 272 16.77 9.85 -30.50
N GLU A 273 16.81 8.92 -31.46
CA GLU A 273 16.62 9.21 -32.89
C GLU A 273 15.27 8.74 -33.43
N ASN A 274 14.55 7.90 -32.70
CA ASN A 274 13.25 7.39 -33.14
C ASN A 274 12.21 8.53 -33.19
N SER A 275 11.50 8.63 -34.32
CA SER A 275 10.52 9.69 -34.57
C SER A 275 9.26 9.58 -33.70
N GLN A 276 9.00 8.41 -33.11
CA GLN A 276 7.87 8.17 -32.21
C GLN A 276 8.16 8.63 -30.77
N ASP A 277 9.42 8.90 -30.44
CA ASP A 277 9.80 9.36 -29.12
C ASP A 277 9.64 10.88 -29.01
N TYR A 278 8.89 11.34 -28.02
CA TYR A 278 8.78 12.77 -27.69
C TYR A 278 10.06 13.29 -27.03
N HIS A 279 10.56 12.54 -26.04
CA HIS A 279 11.74 12.91 -25.27
C HIS A 279 13.02 12.80 -26.08
N LYS A 280 14.01 13.65 -25.74
CA LYS A 280 15.24 13.84 -26.51
C LYS A 280 16.48 13.82 -25.61
N GLN A 281 17.64 13.79 -26.26
CA GLN A 281 18.94 13.80 -25.59
C GLN A 281 19.03 14.94 -24.56
N GLY A 282 19.40 14.60 -23.34
CA GLY A 282 19.57 15.54 -22.24
C GLY A 282 18.29 15.88 -21.48
N ASP A 283 17.10 15.39 -21.90
CA ASP A 283 15.90 15.46 -21.06
C ASP A 283 16.16 14.76 -19.72
N PHE A 284 15.53 15.28 -18.66
CA PHE A 284 15.71 14.84 -17.27
C PHE A 284 17.15 14.90 -16.74
N LYS A 285 18.04 15.63 -17.41
CA LYS A 285 19.38 15.91 -16.89
C LYS A 285 19.30 16.92 -15.75
N GLU A 286 19.74 16.52 -14.58
CA GLU A 286 19.85 17.37 -13.39
C GLU A 286 21.19 17.14 -12.70
N GLU A 287 21.69 18.17 -12.03
CA GLU A 287 22.95 18.09 -11.28
C GLU A 287 22.74 17.40 -9.93
N ASN A 288 23.76 16.68 -9.47
CA ASN A 288 23.84 16.06 -8.15
C ASN A 288 22.79 14.97 -7.83
N VAL A 289 22.00 14.53 -8.82
CA VAL A 289 20.90 13.58 -8.62
C VAL A 289 21.36 12.30 -7.91
N MET A 290 22.47 11.72 -8.36
CA MET A 290 23.00 10.49 -7.80
C MET A 290 23.50 10.71 -6.36
N GLU A 291 24.19 11.81 -6.09
CA GLU A 291 24.67 12.18 -4.76
C GLU A 291 23.51 12.38 -3.78
N GLU A 292 22.43 13.05 -4.20
CA GLU A 292 21.23 13.24 -3.39
C GLU A 292 20.52 11.92 -3.08
N LEU A 293 20.42 11.04 -4.08
CA LEU A 293 19.85 9.71 -3.94
C LEU A 293 20.67 8.85 -2.98
N ILE A 294 22.00 8.85 -3.10
CA ILE A 294 22.92 8.16 -2.18
C ILE A 294 22.74 8.68 -0.76
N ARG A 295 22.70 10.01 -0.57
CA ARG A 295 22.47 10.64 0.74
C ARG A 295 21.16 10.19 1.35
N ARG A 296 20.07 10.17 0.57
CA ARG A 296 18.74 9.72 1.03
C ARG A 296 18.74 8.23 1.37
N LYS A 297 19.28 7.39 0.49
CA LYS A 297 19.46 5.95 0.71
C LYS A 297 20.19 5.66 2.02
N ASN A 298 21.32 6.33 2.24
CA ASN A 298 22.14 6.15 3.44
C ASN A 298 21.43 6.64 4.71
N THR A 299 20.74 7.78 4.64
CA THR A 299 19.95 8.31 5.77
C THR A 299 18.86 7.35 6.22
N LEU A 300 18.27 6.61 5.27
CA LEU A 300 17.23 5.61 5.54
C LEU A 300 17.81 4.20 5.82
N GLY A 301 19.12 4.02 5.71
CA GLY A 301 19.82 2.74 5.82
C GLY A 301 19.33 1.69 4.81
N LEU A 302 19.04 2.10 3.58
CA LEU A 302 18.52 1.20 2.53
C LEU A 302 19.69 0.50 1.82
N ASP A 303 20.34 -0.44 2.50
CA ASP A 303 21.47 -1.21 1.96
C ASP A 303 21.03 -2.22 0.89
N ASN A 304 19.74 -2.53 0.84
CA ASN A 304 19.12 -3.34 -0.19
C ASN A 304 18.86 -2.60 -1.52
N LEU A 305 19.19 -1.30 -1.61
CA LEU A 305 19.13 -0.53 -2.86
C LEU A 305 20.53 -0.45 -3.49
N ILE A 306 20.70 -1.04 -4.68
CA ILE A 306 21.93 -1.05 -5.45
C ILE A 306 21.78 -0.11 -6.63
N LEU A 307 22.58 0.96 -6.66
CA LEU A 307 22.56 1.95 -7.73
C LEU A 307 23.57 1.56 -8.82
N VAL A 308 23.14 1.56 -10.07
CA VAL A 308 23.96 1.19 -11.23
C VAL A 308 23.96 2.35 -12.21
N LYS A 309 25.06 3.11 -12.24
CA LYS A 309 25.22 4.27 -13.12
C LYS A 309 25.76 3.87 -14.49
N GLY A 310 25.07 4.30 -15.55
CA GLY A 310 25.51 4.21 -16.93
C GLY A 310 24.39 3.81 -17.89
N LEU A 311 24.68 3.82 -19.19
CA LEU A 311 23.74 3.32 -20.19
C LEU A 311 23.48 1.83 -19.97
N PHE A 312 22.24 1.38 -20.19
CA PHE A 312 21.86 -0.02 -19.97
C PHE A 312 22.74 -0.99 -20.76
N LYS A 313 23.04 -0.65 -22.03
CA LYS A 313 23.93 -1.43 -22.90
C LYS A 313 25.35 -1.64 -22.35
N ASP A 314 25.82 -0.72 -21.51
CA ASP A 314 27.17 -0.76 -20.94
C ASP A 314 27.18 -1.44 -19.56
N THR A 315 26.08 -1.34 -18.81
CA THR A 315 25.99 -1.80 -17.42
C THR A 315 25.37 -3.19 -17.27
N VAL A 316 24.29 -3.48 -17.99
CA VAL A 316 23.51 -4.72 -17.86
C VAL A 316 24.31 -5.98 -18.17
N PRO A 317 25.13 -6.05 -19.25
CA PRO A 317 25.94 -7.24 -19.52
C PRO A 317 26.94 -7.57 -18.41
N THR A 318 27.39 -6.56 -17.66
CA THR A 318 28.26 -6.76 -16.50
C THR A 318 27.47 -7.22 -15.29
N LEU A 319 26.34 -6.56 -15.03
CA LEU A 319 25.47 -6.88 -13.91
C LEU A 319 24.96 -8.33 -13.96
N PHE A 320 24.55 -8.82 -15.13
CA PHE A 320 23.93 -10.13 -15.26
C PHE A 320 24.93 -11.30 -15.28
N ARG A 321 26.25 -11.02 -15.34
CA ARG A 321 27.29 -12.06 -15.14
C ARG A 321 27.22 -12.70 -13.76
N GLU A 322 26.62 -12.03 -12.78
CA GLU A 322 26.44 -12.55 -11.43
C GLU A 322 25.32 -13.61 -11.31
N LYS A 323 24.68 -14.02 -12.43
CA LYS A 323 23.54 -14.95 -12.46
C LYS A 323 22.37 -14.49 -11.58
N LEU A 324 22.07 -13.19 -11.64
CA LEU A 324 20.92 -12.63 -10.95
C LEU A 324 19.62 -13.16 -11.54
N SER A 325 18.61 -13.29 -10.69
CA SER A 325 17.24 -13.60 -11.10
C SER A 325 16.31 -12.54 -10.53
N PHE A 326 15.26 -12.20 -11.27
CA PHE A 326 14.37 -11.10 -10.92
C PHE A 326 12.92 -11.59 -10.78
N ALA A 327 12.27 -11.15 -9.71
CA ALA A 327 10.85 -11.39 -9.47
C ALA A 327 9.98 -10.23 -9.93
N LEU A 328 10.58 -9.03 -10.05
CA LEU A 328 9.93 -7.85 -10.62
C LEU A 328 10.93 -7.03 -11.44
N ALA A 329 10.52 -6.66 -12.65
CA ALA A 329 11.20 -5.66 -13.47
C ALA A 329 10.28 -4.44 -13.65
N HIS A 330 10.72 -3.27 -13.22
CA HIS A 330 10.07 -1.99 -13.45
C HIS A 330 10.78 -1.29 -14.62
N ILE A 331 10.06 -0.99 -15.70
CA ILE A 331 10.60 -0.40 -16.93
C ILE A 331 9.94 0.98 -17.09
N ASP A 332 10.70 2.01 -16.79
CA ASP A 332 10.30 3.42 -16.67
C ASP A 332 11.36 4.30 -17.36
N CYS A 333 11.43 4.19 -18.69
CA CYS A 333 12.52 4.76 -19.47
C CYS A 333 12.09 5.47 -20.76
N ASP A 334 10.78 5.69 -20.92
CA ASP A 334 10.06 6.52 -21.91
C ASP A 334 10.20 6.16 -23.39
N ILE A 335 11.43 5.88 -23.85
CA ILE A 335 11.80 5.83 -25.26
C ILE A 335 11.85 4.39 -25.78
N TYR A 336 11.48 4.20 -27.05
CA TYR A 336 11.36 2.88 -27.69
C TYR A 336 12.59 1.99 -27.45
N ASP A 337 13.78 2.50 -27.77
CA ASP A 337 15.02 1.71 -27.73
C ASP A 337 15.36 1.26 -26.30
N ALA A 338 15.11 2.13 -25.31
CA ALA A 338 15.36 1.82 -23.91
C ALA A 338 14.35 0.79 -23.37
N VAL A 339 13.07 0.91 -23.73
CA VAL A 339 12.03 -0.06 -23.34
C VAL A 339 12.30 -1.42 -23.96
N ALA A 340 12.59 -1.47 -25.26
CA ALA A 340 12.90 -2.69 -25.97
C ALA A 340 14.17 -3.36 -25.40
N TYR A 341 15.24 -2.61 -25.19
CA TYR A 341 16.48 -3.14 -24.61
C TYR A 341 16.27 -3.68 -23.18
N SER A 342 15.56 -2.92 -22.34
CA SER A 342 15.25 -3.33 -20.96
C SER A 342 14.52 -4.67 -20.94
N TYR A 343 13.49 -4.82 -21.77
CA TYR A 343 12.77 -6.08 -21.92
C TYR A 343 13.66 -7.22 -22.43
N GLU A 344 14.38 -7.02 -23.53
CA GLU A 344 15.28 -8.05 -24.10
C GLU A 344 16.28 -8.57 -23.09
N SER A 345 16.87 -7.65 -22.33
CA SER A 345 17.94 -8.01 -21.41
C SER A 345 17.40 -8.80 -20.21
N VAL A 346 16.27 -8.36 -19.63
CA VAL A 346 15.77 -8.92 -18.36
C VAL A 346 14.94 -10.18 -18.55
N LYS A 347 14.28 -10.40 -19.70
CA LYS A 347 13.27 -11.47 -19.86
C LYS A 347 13.80 -12.86 -19.52
N ASP A 348 15.03 -13.18 -19.88
CA ASP A 348 15.67 -14.49 -19.63
C ASP A 348 16.17 -14.65 -18.18
N HIS A 349 16.14 -13.56 -17.40
CA HIS A 349 16.52 -13.52 -15.99
C HIS A 349 15.32 -13.44 -15.05
N MET A 350 14.09 -13.36 -15.59
CA MET A 350 12.88 -13.35 -14.78
C MET A 350 12.56 -14.76 -14.28
N ILE A 351 12.18 -14.88 -13.01
CA ILE A 351 11.66 -16.15 -12.47
C ILE A 351 10.29 -16.47 -13.08
N ALA A 352 9.87 -17.74 -13.00
CA ALA A 352 8.54 -18.14 -13.40
C ALA A 352 7.47 -17.37 -12.59
N GLY A 353 6.52 -16.76 -13.29
CA GLY A 353 5.56 -15.85 -12.69
C GLY A 353 6.17 -14.52 -12.24
N GLY A 354 7.36 -14.13 -12.67
CA GLY A 354 7.86 -12.78 -12.38
C GLY A 354 6.99 -11.69 -13.04
N TYR A 355 6.91 -10.51 -12.42
CA TYR A 355 6.15 -9.38 -12.92
C TYR A 355 7.03 -8.42 -13.73
N MET A 356 6.61 -8.05 -14.94
CA MET A 356 7.19 -6.91 -15.67
C MET A 356 6.18 -5.79 -15.69
N VAL A 357 6.56 -4.63 -15.16
CA VAL A 357 5.71 -3.45 -15.00
C VAL A 357 6.26 -2.36 -15.91
N PHE A 358 5.48 -1.96 -16.91
CA PHE A 358 5.84 -0.89 -17.83
C PHE A 358 5.13 0.41 -17.42
N ASP A 359 5.91 1.44 -17.11
CA ASP A 359 5.42 2.70 -16.55
C ASP A 359 4.74 3.56 -17.64
N ASP A 360 5.42 3.68 -18.77
CA ASP A 360 5.20 4.68 -19.81
C ASP A 360 4.16 4.41 -20.91
N PRO A 361 3.77 3.18 -21.28
CA PRO A 361 2.97 2.93 -22.49
C PRO A 361 1.62 3.67 -22.57
N LEU A 362 1.08 4.11 -21.43
CA LEU A 362 -0.18 4.84 -21.35
C LEU A 362 -0.01 6.37 -21.30
N ALA A 363 1.23 6.86 -21.23
CA ALA A 363 1.54 8.28 -21.20
C ALA A 363 1.55 8.87 -22.62
N ALA A 364 0.92 10.03 -22.79
CA ALA A 364 0.82 10.69 -24.09
C ALA A 364 2.19 11.10 -24.68
N SER A 365 3.20 11.33 -23.85
CA SER A 365 4.58 11.64 -24.26
C SER A 365 5.37 10.40 -24.69
N CYS A 366 4.90 9.19 -24.42
CA CYS A 366 5.73 7.99 -24.53
C CYS A 366 5.16 7.02 -25.57
N GLN A 367 4.81 7.55 -26.76
CA GLN A 367 4.33 6.73 -27.87
C GLN A 367 5.34 5.66 -28.30
N GLY A 368 6.64 5.97 -28.26
CA GLY A 368 7.68 4.97 -28.52
C GLY A 368 7.72 3.84 -27.50
N ALA A 369 7.47 4.10 -26.20
CA ALA A 369 7.31 3.03 -25.21
C ALA A 369 6.14 2.11 -25.54
N MET A 370 4.99 2.66 -25.93
CA MET A 370 3.85 1.85 -26.37
C MET A 370 4.17 1.05 -27.63
N ALA A 371 4.82 1.66 -28.62
CA ALA A 371 5.24 0.98 -29.83
C ALA A 371 6.19 -0.21 -29.52
N ALA A 372 7.11 -0.05 -28.58
CA ALA A 372 7.96 -1.15 -28.12
C ALA A 372 7.12 -2.28 -27.49
N VAL A 373 6.12 -1.96 -26.66
CA VAL A 373 5.21 -2.96 -26.10
C VAL A 373 4.41 -3.69 -27.19
N GLU A 374 3.86 -2.97 -28.16
CA GLU A 374 3.09 -3.57 -29.25
C GLU A 374 3.96 -4.46 -30.15
N GLU A 375 5.08 -3.94 -30.63
CA GLU A 375 5.93 -4.63 -31.60
C GLU A 375 6.68 -5.81 -30.96
N VAL A 376 7.29 -5.59 -29.79
CA VAL A 376 8.19 -6.55 -29.16
C VAL A 376 7.42 -7.55 -28.31
N LEU A 377 6.61 -7.07 -27.36
CA LEU A 377 5.93 -7.97 -26.43
C LEU A 377 4.73 -8.64 -27.08
N TYR A 378 3.85 -7.88 -27.73
CA TYR A 378 2.60 -8.42 -28.26
C TYR A 378 2.77 -9.10 -29.61
N HIS A 379 3.35 -8.43 -30.61
CA HIS A 379 3.46 -8.98 -31.96
C HIS A 379 4.53 -10.03 -32.11
N ARG A 380 5.74 -9.80 -31.56
CA ARG A 380 6.86 -10.74 -31.69
C ARG A 380 6.78 -11.87 -30.67
N ASP A 381 6.71 -11.55 -29.38
CA ASP A 381 6.82 -12.54 -28.30
C ASP A 381 5.47 -13.12 -27.83
N LYS A 382 4.35 -12.63 -28.39
CA LYS A 382 2.98 -13.08 -28.10
C LYS A 382 2.63 -13.03 -26.61
N LEU A 383 3.15 -12.03 -25.90
CA LEU A 383 2.80 -11.75 -24.52
C LEU A 383 1.53 -10.91 -24.44
N HIS A 384 0.71 -11.22 -23.44
CA HIS A 384 -0.53 -10.51 -23.16
C HIS A 384 -0.44 -9.84 -21.80
N ALA A 385 -0.95 -8.60 -21.73
CA ALA A 385 -0.97 -7.85 -20.48
C ALA A 385 -1.94 -8.53 -19.49
N GLU A 386 -1.46 -8.76 -18.28
CA GLU A 386 -2.27 -9.17 -17.13
C GLU A 386 -3.10 -8.00 -16.60
N GLN A 387 -2.50 -6.82 -16.59
CA GLN A 387 -3.11 -5.59 -16.11
C GLN A 387 -2.81 -4.48 -17.10
N VAL A 388 -3.76 -3.58 -17.30
CA VAL A 388 -3.65 -2.45 -18.24
C VAL A 388 -3.70 -1.08 -17.57
N TYR A 389 -3.95 -1.00 -16.27
CA TYR A 389 -4.03 0.25 -15.52
C TYR A 389 -3.59 0.03 -14.07
N PRO A 390 -2.84 0.95 -13.43
CA PRO A 390 -2.26 2.18 -14.00
C PRO A 390 -0.97 1.93 -14.78
N HIS A 391 -0.45 0.70 -14.71
CA HIS A 391 0.65 0.20 -15.53
C HIS A 391 0.16 -0.93 -16.42
N MET A 392 0.85 -1.12 -17.54
CA MET A 392 0.79 -2.39 -18.24
C MET A 392 1.68 -3.39 -17.50
N VAL A 393 1.09 -4.47 -16.98
CA VAL A 393 1.81 -5.51 -16.24
C VAL A 393 1.73 -6.82 -17.01
N PHE A 394 2.87 -7.47 -17.19
CA PHE A 394 3.02 -8.76 -17.85
C PHE A 394 3.63 -9.79 -16.89
N ARG A 395 3.47 -11.07 -17.22
CA ARG A 395 4.04 -12.21 -16.50
C ARG A 395 4.97 -12.99 -17.43
N LEU A 396 6.11 -13.45 -16.93
CA LEU A 396 7.00 -14.35 -17.68
C LEU A 396 7.08 -15.74 -17.03
N GLY A 397 7.46 -16.73 -17.82
CA GLY A 397 7.69 -18.11 -17.35
C GLY A 397 6.45 -18.86 -16.86
N LEU A 398 5.25 -18.37 -17.17
CA LEU A 398 4.00 -19.12 -16.98
C LEU A 398 3.63 -19.86 -18.26
N GLU A 399 3.05 -21.05 -18.12
CA GLU A 399 2.67 -21.87 -19.27
C GLU A 399 1.69 -21.14 -20.20
N GLN A 400 2.10 -21.02 -21.47
CA GLN A 400 1.30 -20.50 -22.58
C GLN A 400 0.45 -21.63 -23.18
N GLY A 401 -0.33 -22.32 -22.35
CA GLY A 401 -1.19 -23.43 -22.79
C GLY A 401 -2.44 -22.94 -23.53
N PHE A 402 -2.72 -23.55 -24.70
CA PHE A 402 -3.94 -23.35 -25.49
C PHE A 402 -5.12 -24.16 -24.98
#